data_AF-A0A7C9DGS2-F1
#
_entry.id   AF-A0A7C9DGS2-F1
#
_cell.length_a   1.000
_cell.length_b   1.000
_cell.length_c   1.000
_cell.angle_alpha   90.00
_cell.angle_beta   90.00
_cell.angle_gamma   90.00
#
_symmetry.space_group_name_H-M   'P 1'
#
loop_
_entity.id
_entity.type
_entity.pdbx_description
1 polymer ?
#
loop_
_entity_poly.entity_id
_entity_poly.type
_entity_poly.pdbx_seq_one_letter_code
_entity_poly.pdbx_strand_id
1 'polypeptide(L)'
;MEEAGGEKPLKKMAEAFEGLAVSVNTQGANIEVAPFSHACSLVSPLFSCLGIAFKFAEMDYVAKVVDLAEASKSITTLPVLLDEDIRANTVRKPGSHTRNLLRVKRGLDMREFFKGCSF
;
A
#
# COMPACT_ATOMS: atom_id res chain seq x y z
N MET A 1 9.57 12.60 26.09
CA MET A 1 8.58 13.68 25.99
C MET A 1 8.50 14.09 24.53
N GLU A 2 7.46 13.64 23.83
CA GLU A 2 6.66 14.44 22.87
C GLU A 2 5.49 13.56 22.41
N GLU A 3 4.35 13.79 23.05
CA GLU A 3 3.02 13.39 22.59
C GLU A 3 2.69 14.25 21.36
N ALA A 4 2.77 13.66 20.18
CA ALA A 4 2.34 14.32 18.94
C ALA A 4 0.82 14.14 18.77
N GLY A 5 0.09 15.18 19.19
CA GLY A 5 -1.33 15.45 18.99
C GLY A 5 -2.16 14.52 18.09
N GLY A 6 -3.12 13.84 18.71
CA GLY A 6 -4.54 14.05 18.42
C GLY A 6 -5.14 13.59 17.09
N GLU A 7 -4.38 13.03 16.16
CA GLU A 7 -4.94 12.48 14.92
C GLU A 7 -4.91 10.96 14.96
N LYS A 8 -6.07 10.38 15.30
CA LYS A 8 -6.30 8.92 15.34
C LYS A 8 -5.73 8.31 14.05
N PRO A 9 -4.64 7.51 14.10
CA PRO A 9 -4.01 6.95 12.90
C PRO A 9 -4.99 6.17 12.03
N LEU A 10 -5.95 5.50 12.68
CA LEU A 10 -7.08 4.82 12.03
C LEU A 10 -8.00 5.77 11.26
N LYS A 11 -8.21 7.00 11.73
CA LYS A 11 -9.04 8.01 11.06
C LYS A 11 -8.35 8.51 9.79
N LYS A 12 -7.06 8.86 9.86
CA LYS A 12 -6.26 9.25 8.68
C LYS A 12 -6.22 8.14 7.63
N MET A 13 -6.05 6.90 8.08
CA MET A 13 -6.10 5.74 7.21
C MET A 13 -7.48 5.61 6.56
N ALA A 14 -8.56 5.67 7.35
CA ALA A 14 -9.93 5.58 6.82
C ALA A 14 -10.20 6.67 5.76
N GLU A 15 -9.83 7.93 6.03
CA GLU A 15 -9.99 9.05 5.10
C GLU A 15 -9.18 8.85 3.81
N ALA A 16 -7.93 8.38 3.91
CA ALA A 16 -7.09 8.12 2.74
C ALA A 16 -7.66 6.98 1.86
N PHE A 17 -8.13 5.89 2.48
CA PHE A 17 -8.74 4.78 1.75
C PHE A 17 -10.14 5.11 1.20
N GLU A 18 -10.89 5.98 1.87
CA GLU A 18 -12.17 6.48 1.36
C GLU A 18 -11.94 7.35 0.11
N GLY A 19 -10.95 8.24 0.13
CA GLY A 19 -10.53 8.99 -1.05
C GLY A 19 -10.15 8.08 -2.22
N LEU A 20 -9.36 7.02 -1.96
CA LEU A 20 -9.03 6.02 -2.97
C LEU A 20 -10.26 5.26 -3.48
N ALA A 21 -11.20 4.89 -2.62
CA ALA A 21 -12.42 4.20 -3.01
C ALA A 21 -13.28 5.07 -3.93
N VAL A 22 -13.38 6.37 -3.64
CA VAL A 22 -14.05 7.33 -4.52
C VAL A 22 -13.36 7.39 -5.88
N SER A 23 -12.02 7.49 -5.93
CA SER A 23 -11.26 7.46 -7.19
C SER A 23 -11.51 6.17 -7.99
N VAL A 24 -11.53 5.01 -7.33
CA VAL A 24 -11.82 3.72 -7.99
C VAL A 24 -13.23 3.69 -8.58
N ASN A 25 -14.21 4.18 -7.83
CA ASN A 25 -15.61 4.16 -8.27
C ASN A 25 -15.92 5.19 -9.37
N THR A 26 -15.15 6.28 -9.45
CA THR A 26 -15.39 7.38 -10.41
C THR A 26 -14.51 7.27 -11.66
N GLN A 27 -13.24 6.90 -11.51
CA GLN A 27 -12.23 6.87 -12.56
C GLN A 27 -11.80 5.45 -12.95
N GLY A 28 -12.39 4.43 -12.34
CA GLY A 28 -12.08 3.02 -12.59
C GLY A 28 -10.68 2.65 -12.08
N ALA A 29 -9.90 1.92 -12.89
CA ALA A 29 -8.58 1.46 -12.49
C ALA A 29 -7.48 2.55 -12.56
N ASN A 30 -7.79 3.77 -13.00
CA ASN A 30 -6.83 4.88 -13.16
C ASN A 30 -6.49 5.57 -11.83
N ILE A 31 -6.13 4.78 -10.83
CA ILE A 31 -5.68 5.30 -9.53
C ILE A 31 -4.27 5.85 -9.69
N GLU A 32 -4.04 7.06 -9.17
CA GLU A 32 -2.72 7.65 -9.12
C GLU A 32 -1.80 6.92 -8.13
N VAL A 33 -0.53 6.72 -8.53
CA VAL A 33 0.44 5.97 -7.71
C VAL A 33 0.80 6.73 -6.42
N ALA A 34 0.84 8.06 -6.47
CA ALA A 34 1.21 8.89 -5.33
C ALA A 34 0.18 8.82 -4.18
N PRO A 35 -1.13 9.11 -4.38
CA PRO A 35 -2.17 8.90 -3.37
C PRO A 35 -2.24 7.45 -2.87
N PHE A 36 -2.06 6.48 -3.77
CA PHE A 36 -2.06 5.05 -3.41
C PHE A 36 -0.89 4.70 -2.47
N SER A 37 0.33 5.10 -2.80
CA SER A 37 1.52 4.84 -1.99
C SER A 37 1.43 5.54 -0.63
N HIS A 38 0.89 6.76 -0.59
CA HIS A 38 0.65 7.49 0.64
C HIS A 38 -0.33 6.73 1.56
N ALA A 39 -1.49 6.31 1.06
CA ALA A 39 -2.44 5.55 1.85
C ALA A 39 -1.86 4.24 2.38
N CYS A 40 -1.04 3.54 1.57
CA CYS A 40 -0.37 2.32 2.00
C CYS A 40 0.65 2.58 3.12
N SER A 41 1.34 3.72 3.13
CA SER A 41 2.29 4.06 4.20
C SER A 41 1.61 4.16 5.58
N LEU A 42 0.35 4.60 5.61
CA LEU A 42 -0.46 4.71 6.84
C LEU A 42 -0.83 3.35 7.45
N VAL A 43 -0.66 2.25 6.71
CA VAL A 43 -0.95 0.89 7.18
C VAL A 43 0.25 0.29 7.93
N SER A 44 1.46 0.82 7.73
CA SER A 44 2.68 0.33 8.39
C SER A 44 2.58 0.19 9.92
N PRO A 45 1.97 1.13 10.67
CA PRO A 45 1.85 1.01 12.12
C PRO A 45 0.92 -0.13 12.57
N LEU A 46 0.04 -0.65 11.70
CA LEU A 46 -0.82 -1.79 12.05
C LEU A 46 -0.01 -3.10 12.15
N PHE A 47 1.02 -3.26 11.32
CA PHE A 47 1.87 -4.44 11.37
C PHE A 47 2.75 -4.46 12.63
N SER A 48 3.19 -3.30 13.11
CA SER A 48 3.95 -3.20 14.35
C SER A 48 3.10 -3.52 15.59
N CYS A 49 1.80 -3.25 15.56
CA CYS A 49 0.86 -3.65 16.62
C CYS A 49 0.66 -5.18 16.73
N LEU A 50 1.00 -5.96 15.70
CA LEU A 50 0.88 -7.43 15.71
C LEU A 50 2.04 -8.14 16.41
N GLY A 51 3.01 -7.38 16.93
CA GLY A 51 4.13 -7.89 17.71
C GLY A 51 5.31 -8.38 16.87
N ILE A 52 6.33 -8.89 17.55
CA ILE A 52 7.65 -9.20 16.97
C ILE A 52 7.56 -10.21 15.82
N ALA A 53 6.58 -11.12 15.86
CA ALA A 53 6.36 -12.14 14.82
C ALA A 53 6.05 -11.55 13.43
N PHE A 54 5.48 -10.34 13.36
CA PHE A 54 5.12 -9.68 12.11
C PHE A 54 6.10 -8.57 11.71
N LYS A 55 7.20 -8.39 12.44
CA LYS A 55 8.22 -7.38 12.14
C LYS A 55 8.87 -7.57 10.76
N PHE A 56 9.03 -8.83 10.33
CA PHE A 56 9.51 -9.12 8.97
C PHE A 56 8.48 -8.74 7.90
N ALA A 57 7.18 -8.94 8.18
CA ALA A 57 6.11 -8.54 7.29
C ALA A 57 5.99 -7.02 7.20
N GLU A 58 6.18 -6.31 8.31
CA GLU A 58 6.27 -4.85 8.35
C GLU A 58 7.44 -4.35 7.49
N MET A 59 8.64 -4.90 7.68
CA MET A 59 9.82 -4.48 6.92
C MET A 59 9.68 -4.75 5.41
N ASP A 60 9.17 -5.93 5.02
CA ASP A 60 8.90 -6.21 3.60
C ASP A 60 7.83 -5.25 3.06
N TYR A 61 6.74 -5.03 3.79
CA TYR A 61 5.67 -4.11 3.39
C TYR A 61 6.17 -2.68 3.19
N VAL A 62 6.88 -2.11 4.17
CA VAL A 62 7.41 -0.75 4.11
C VAL A 62 8.37 -0.59 2.93
N ALA A 63 9.28 -1.54 2.71
CA ALA A 63 10.19 -1.47 1.57
C ALA A 63 9.47 -1.44 0.22
N LYS A 64 8.33 -2.13 0.09
CA LYS A 64 7.52 -2.13 -1.14
C LYS A 64 6.72 -0.84 -1.32
N VAL A 65 6.22 -0.26 -0.24
CA VAL A 65 5.52 1.04 -0.28
C VAL A 65 6.49 2.16 -0.66
N VAL A 66 7.71 2.13 -0.13
CA VAL A 66 8.76 3.11 -0.49
C VAL A 66 9.11 3.01 -1.99
N ASP A 67 9.25 1.79 -2.52
CA ASP A 67 9.50 1.60 -3.96
C ASP A 67 8.37 2.16 -4.83
N LEU A 68 7.10 1.97 -4.42
CA LEU A 68 5.95 2.55 -5.12
C LEU A 68 5.91 4.09 -5.01
N ALA A 69 6.29 4.63 -3.85
CA ALA A 69 6.37 6.08 -3.66
C ALA A 69 7.48 6.69 -4.55
N GLU A 70 8.61 6.00 -4.71
CA GLU A 70 9.66 6.43 -5.64
C GLU A 70 9.20 6.35 -7.09
N ALA A 71 8.55 5.24 -7.47
CA ALA A 71 7.96 5.07 -8.80
C ALA A 71 6.92 6.15 -9.13
N SER A 72 6.18 6.64 -8.14
CA SER A 72 5.18 7.70 -8.32
C SER A 72 5.73 9.03 -8.84
N LYS A 73 7.05 9.27 -8.71
CA LYS A 73 7.71 10.47 -9.24
C LYS A 73 7.81 10.46 -10.77
N SER A 74 7.79 9.28 -11.38
CA SER A 74 7.94 9.10 -12.82
C SER A 74 6.70 8.49 -13.47
N ILE A 75 5.92 7.71 -12.72
CA ILE A 75 4.73 7.01 -13.19
C ILE A 75 3.49 7.57 -12.51
N THR A 76 2.55 8.07 -13.30
CA THR A 76 1.37 8.78 -12.80
C THR A 76 0.30 7.86 -12.25
N THR A 77 -0.01 6.74 -12.92
CA THR A 77 -1.14 5.86 -12.55
C THR A 77 -0.74 4.38 -12.45
N LEU A 78 -1.47 3.62 -11.65
CA LEU A 78 -1.23 2.18 -11.48
C LEU A 78 -1.33 1.37 -12.79
N PRO A 79 -2.26 1.65 -13.73
CA PRO A 79 -2.29 0.96 -15.02
C PRO A 79 -1.05 1.23 -15.86
N VAL A 80 -0.56 2.47 -15.90
CA VAL A 80 0.69 2.81 -16.62
C VAL A 80 1.88 2.06 -16.02
N LEU A 81 1.93 1.95 -14.69
CA LEU A 81 2.95 1.17 -13.99
C LEU A 81 2.94 -0.31 -14.40
N LEU A 82 1.76 -0.90 -14.54
CA LEU A 82 1.60 -2.28 -15.02
C LEU A 82 2.00 -2.40 -16.49
N ASP A 83 1.57 -1.47 -17.34
CA ASP A 83 1.84 -1.49 -18.78
C ASP A 83 3.34 -1.33 -19.08
N GLU A 84 4.06 -0.52 -18.30
CA GLU A 84 5.52 -0.40 -18.40
C GLU A 84 6.23 -1.71 -18.09
N ASP A 85 5.84 -2.40 -17.01
CA ASP A 85 6.39 -3.70 -16.64
C ASP A 85 6.01 -4.82 -17.61
N ILE A 86 4.82 -4.76 -18.21
CA ILE A 86 4.38 -5.67 -19.28
C ILE A 86 5.24 -5.47 -20.51
N ARG A 87 5.43 -4.21 -20.94
CA ARG A 87 6.26 -3.85 -22.10
C ARG A 87 7.73 -4.25 -21.89
N ALA A 88 8.25 -4.08 -20.68
CA ALA A 88 9.59 -4.50 -20.31
C ALA A 88 9.73 -6.02 -20.07
N ASN A 89 8.61 -6.78 -20.09
CA ASN A 89 8.54 -8.20 -19.73
C ASN A 89 9.14 -8.50 -18.34
N THR A 90 9.04 -7.54 -17.42
CA THR A 90 9.60 -7.59 -16.05
C THR A 90 8.58 -7.89 -14.98
N VAL A 91 7.29 -8.04 -15.33
CA VAL A 91 6.14 -8.26 -14.42
C VAL A 91 6.41 -9.24 -13.26
N ARG A 92 7.15 -10.33 -13.51
CA ARG A 92 7.45 -11.37 -12.49
C ARG A 92 8.84 -11.24 -11.87
N LYS A 93 9.69 -10.34 -12.38
CA LYS A 93 11.07 -10.16 -11.94
C LYS A 93 11.08 -9.66 -10.49
N PRO A 94 11.93 -10.22 -9.60
CA PRO A 94 12.14 -9.66 -8.27
C PRO A 94 12.52 -8.17 -8.37
N GLY A 95 11.80 -7.31 -7.65
CA GLY A 95 12.03 -5.86 -7.67
C GLY A 95 11.18 -5.07 -8.68
N SER A 96 10.43 -5.72 -9.59
CA SER A 96 9.48 -5.02 -10.46
C SER A 96 8.36 -4.36 -9.65
N HIS A 97 7.88 -3.21 -10.15
CA HIS A 97 6.86 -2.42 -9.48
C HIS A 97 5.54 -3.19 -9.41
N THR A 98 5.19 -3.96 -10.44
CA THR A 98 4.01 -4.83 -10.49
C THR A 98 4.05 -5.91 -9.40
N ARG A 99 5.20 -6.56 -9.22
CA ARG A 99 5.35 -7.60 -8.17
C ARG A 99 5.35 -6.99 -6.77
N ASN A 100 5.84 -5.75 -6.62
CA ASN A 100 5.79 -5.01 -5.36
C ASN A 100 4.35 -4.59 -5.04
N LEU A 101 3.60 -4.08 -6.03
CA LEU A 101 2.17 -3.77 -5.91
C LEU A 101 1.34 -4.99 -5.47
N LEU A 102 1.61 -6.17 -6.05
CA LEU A 102 0.94 -7.41 -5.64
C LEU A 102 1.20 -7.77 -4.17
N ARG A 103 2.41 -7.51 -3.65
CA ARG A 103 2.72 -7.74 -2.23
C ARG A 103 2.01 -6.74 -1.33
N VAL A 104 1.98 -5.46 -1.71
CA VAL A 104 1.22 -4.43 -0.98
C VAL A 104 -0.26 -4.76 -0.95
N LYS A 105 -0.85 -5.17 -2.09
CA LYS A 105 -2.25 -5.65 -2.14
C LYS A 105 -2.49 -6.80 -1.16
N ARG A 106 -1.61 -7.82 -1.13
CA ARG A 106 -1.74 -8.95 -0.19
C ARG A 106 -1.65 -8.51 1.27
N GLY A 107 -0.83 -7.50 1.57
CA GLY A 107 -0.77 -6.89 2.91
C GLY A 107 -2.06 -6.16 3.29
N LEU A 108 -2.73 -5.52 2.33
CA LEU A 108 -4.03 -4.88 2.54
C LEU A 108 -5.17 -5.91 2.66
N ASP A 109 -5.16 -6.95 1.84
CA ASP A 109 -6.10 -8.09 1.89
C ASP A 109 -5.92 -8.95 3.16
N MET A 110 -4.92 -8.67 3.99
CA MET A 110 -4.75 -9.29 5.31
C MET A 110 -5.95 -9.05 6.24
N ARG A 111 -6.90 -8.17 5.88
CA ARG A 111 -8.23 -8.07 6.53
C ARG A 111 -9.01 -9.39 6.53
N GLU A 112 -8.81 -10.28 5.54
CA GLU A 112 -9.39 -11.63 5.56
C GLU A 112 -8.72 -12.55 6.60
N PHE A 113 -7.46 -12.29 6.96
CA PHE A 113 -6.77 -12.99 8.06
C PHE A 113 -7.39 -12.61 9.42
N PHE A 114 -7.78 -11.35 9.62
CA PHE A 114 -8.48 -10.91 10.83
C PHE A 114 -9.93 -11.39 10.95
N LYS A 115 -10.60 -11.74 9.84
CA LYS A 115 -11.91 -12.40 9.91
C LYS A 115 -11.85 -13.82 10.46
N GLY A 116 -10.68 -14.47 10.40
CA GLY A 116 -10.44 -15.81 10.95
C GLY A 116 -9.96 -15.82 12.40
N CYS A 117 -9.52 -14.68 12.94
CA CYS A 117 -9.19 -14.53 14.36
C CYS A 117 -10.39 -13.92 15.09
N SER A 118 -11.23 -14.76 15.68
CA SER A 118 -12.14 -14.34 16.76
C SER A 118 -11.29 -13.71 17.88
N PHE A 119 -11.46 -12.40 18.09
CA PHE A 119 -11.24 -11.79 19.39
C PHE A 119 -12.50 -11.94 20.23
#